data_AF-A0A7J0GP30-F1
#
_entry.id   AF-A0A7J0GP30-F1
#
_cell.length_a   1.000
_cell.length_b   1.000
_cell.length_c   1.000
_cell.angle_alpha   90.00
_cell.angle_beta   90.00
_cell.angle_gamma   90.00
#
_symmetry.space_group_name_H-M   'P 1'
#
loop_
_entity.id
_entity.type
_entity.pdbx_description
1 polymer ?
#
loop_
_entity_poly.entity_id
_entity_poly.type
_entity_poly.pdbx_seq_one_letter_code
_entity_poly.pdbx_strand_id
1 'polypeptide(L)'
;MVDHGSEVERHLAFLVECRGAFGGINELKETLVHSSNCLAVKAMKDGQNHISFVKSCIAFGEVTIPSVPSWVNQLNLYLETAEVALLGGLVSHSDGLLDSAIICLQTLNLLDGNPGQGVTYIPRSVLALLDSHSWMSSRMRTNVLSAIVNLAATVSQFKLPYHANHEKIRGNDHLFFGDPTYLQELLSLSAFVLQNLVDNIMQEPSRVVRGTMALEACNCIASSFNCLGPFKEKLEFYDEAIFLEWMTDEMLHMVYPSFHLS
;
A
#
# COMPACT_ATOMS: atom_id res chain seq x y z
N MET A 1 -19.34 20.50 -39.70
CA MET A 1 -18.92 21.29 -38.53
C MET A 1 -18.17 20.31 -37.65
N VAL A 2 -16.84 20.30 -37.77
CA VAL A 2 -15.97 19.37 -37.05
C VAL A 2 -15.73 19.99 -35.69
N ASP A 3 -16.40 19.46 -34.68
CA ASP A 3 -16.17 19.86 -33.30
C ASP A 3 -14.79 19.33 -32.91
N HIS A 4 -13.78 20.21 -32.95
CA HIS A 4 -12.48 19.93 -32.38
C HIS A 4 -12.69 19.93 -30.86
N GLY A 5 -13.04 18.76 -30.31
CA GLY A 5 -13.01 18.52 -28.87
C GLY A 5 -11.80 19.21 -28.28
N SER A 6 -12.01 19.95 -27.18
CA SER A 6 -11.05 20.88 -26.59
C SER A 6 -9.62 20.34 -26.64
N GLU A 7 -8.61 21.18 -26.86
CA GLU A 7 -7.20 20.77 -27.08
C GLU A 7 -6.71 19.63 -26.15
N VAL A 8 -7.24 19.58 -24.92
CA VAL A 8 -7.02 18.53 -23.92
C VAL A 8 -7.62 17.15 -24.28
N GLU A 9 -8.80 17.08 -24.89
CA GLU A 9 -9.41 15.84 -25.40
C GLU A 9 -8.61 15.24 -26.54
N ARG A 10 -8.11 16.08 -27.45
CA ARG A 10 -7.22 15.64 -28.52
C ARG A 10 -5.90 15.11 -27.96
N HIS A 11 -5.38 15.74 -26.90
CA HIS A 11 -4.17 15.24 -26.22
C HIS A 11 -4.43 13.88 -25.57
N LEU A 12 -5.53 13.71 -24.83
CA LEU A 12 -5.84 12.41 -24.24
C LEU A 12 -6.02 11.32 -25.30
N ALA A 13 -6.67 11.62 -26.43
CA ALA A 13 -6.79 10.69 -27.55
C ALA A 13 -5.42 10.26 -28.10
N PHE A 14 -4.48 11.20 -28.23
CA PHE A 14 -3.10 10.90 -28.60
C PHE A 14 -2.40 9.97 -27.58
N LEU A 15 -2.60 10.17 -26.27
CA LEU A 15 -2.05 9.27 -25.26
C LEU A 15 -2.60 7.84 -25.39
N VAL A 16 -3.90 7.69 -25.71
CA VAL A 16 -4.55 6.41 -25.99
C VAL A 16 -3.92 5.72 -27.21
N GLU A 17 -3.69 6.46 -28.29
CA GLU A 17 -2.99 5.95 -29.47
C GLU A 17 -1.56 5.51 -29.14
N CYS A 18 -0.82 6.32 -28.38
CA CYS A 18 0.53 5.96 -27.93
C CYS A 18 0.55 4.67 -27.10
N ARG A 19 -0.39 4.52 -26.15
CA ARG A 19 -0.52 3.28 -25.36
C ARG A 19 -0.74 2.06 -26.24
N GLY A 20 -1.59 2.19 -27.28
CA GLY A 20 -1.86 1.11 -28.23
C GLY A 20 -0.67 0.77 -29.11
N ALA A 21 -0.01 1.79 -29.68
CA ALA A 21 1.12 1.61 -30.60
C ALA A 21 2.41 1.14 -29.92
N PHE A 22 2.63 1.56 -28.66
CA PHE A 22 3.89 1.38 -27.95
C PHE A 22 3.74 0.62 -26.63
N GLY A 23 2.71 -0.22 -26.50
CA GLY A 23 2.42 -0.96 -25.25
C GLY A 23 3.54 -1.87 -24.73
N GLY A 24 4.56 -2.16 -25.54
CA GLY A 24 5.76 -2.91 -25.13
C GLY A 24 6.85 -2.08 -24.45
N ILE A 25 6.79 -0.74 -24.50
CA ILE A 25 7.82 0.15 -23.93
C ILE A 25 7.39 0.56 -22.53
N ASN A 26 8.09 0.08 -21.50
CA ASN A 26 7.66 0.23 -20.12
C ASN A 26 7.81 1.65 -19.58
N GLU A 27 8.93 2.30 -19.90
CA GLU A 27 9.24 3.67 -19.51
C GLU A 27 8.23 4.67 -20.11
N LEU A 28 7.69 4.33 -21.28
CA LEU A 28 6.67 5.13 -21.92
C LEU A 28 5.34 5.05 -21.15
N LYS A 29 4.95 3.89 -20.62
CA LYS A 29 3.70 3.74 -19.85
C LYS A 29 3.65 4.70 -18.67
N GLU A 30 4.76 4.83 -17.94
CA GLU A 30 4.88 5.76 -16.82
C GLU A 30 4.68 7.20 -17.29
N THR A 31 5.38 7.59 -18.36
CA THR A 31 5.25 8.93 -18.97
C THR A 31 3.82 9.22 -19.43
N LEU A 32 3.11 8.23 -19.99
CA LEU A 32 1.73 8.37 -20.43
C LEU A 32 0.78 8.60 -19.24
N VAL A 33 0.95 7.86 -18.15
CA VAL A 33 0.12 8.04 -16.94
C VAL A 33 0.34 9.42 -16.33
N HIS A 34 1.59 9.85 -16.13
CA HIS A 34 1.90 11.20 -15.64
C HIS A 34 1.32 12.29 -16.55
N SER A 35 1.40 12.11 -17.87
CA SER A 35 0.82 13.05 -18.83
C SER A 35 -0.70 13.13 -18.70
N SER A 36 -1.38 11.99 -18.52
CA SER A 36 -2.82 11.92 -18.28
C SER A 36 -3.22 12.61 -16.96
N ASN A 37 -2.48 12.38 -15.89
CA ASN A 37 -2.67 13.05 -14.60
C ASN A 37 -2.51 14.56 -14.71
N CYS A 38 -1.49 15.02 -15.44
CA CYS A 38 -1.27 16.44 -15.70
C CYS A 38 -2.43 17.08 -16.48
N LEU A 39 -2.96 16.38 -17.50
CA LEU A 39 -4.14 16.83 -18.24
C LEU A 39 -5.36 16.96 -17.34
N ALA A 40 -5.60 16.00 -16.45
CA ALA A 40 -6.70 16.05 -15.49
C ALA A 40 -6.57 17.29 -14.57
N VAL A 41 -5.40 17.51 -13.97
CA VAL A 41 -5.14 18.68 -13.11
C VAL A 41 -5.30 19.99 -13.87
N LYS A 42 -4.84 20.07 -15.13
CA LYS A 42 -5.00 21.25 -15.96
C LYS A 42 -6.47 21.53 -16.24
N ALA A 43 -7.24 20.51 -16.61
CA ALA A 43 -8.68 20.64 -16.85
C ALA A 43 -9.46 21.09 -15.60
N MET A 44 -9.05 20.67 -14.40
CA MET A 44 -9.64 21.17 -13.15
C MET A 44 -9.36 22.65 -12.91
N LYS A 45 -8.16 23.14 -13.28
CA LYS A 45 -7.75 24.54 -13.08
C LYS A 45 -8.43 25.51 -14.03
N ASP A 46 -8.80 25.06 -15.23
CA ASP A 46 -9.42 25.90 -16.25
C ASP A 46 -10.87 26.31 -15.91
N GLY A 47 -11.41 25.86 -14.77
CA GLY A 47 -12.68 26.32 -14.18
C GLY A 47 -13.94 25.86 -14.91
N GLN A 48 -13.80 25.26 -16.10
CA GLN A 48 -14.85 24.53 -16.78
C GLN A 48 -14.97 23.14 -16.14
N ASN A 49 -16.15 22.81 -15.64
CA ASN A 49 -16.40 21.58 -14.89
C ASN A 49 -16.40 20.34 -15.80
N HIS A 50 -15.22 19.93 -16.29
CA HIS A 50 -15.03 18.80 -17.19
C HIS A 50 -14.86 17.47 -16.41
N ILE A 51 -15.76 17.17 -15.47
CA ILE A 51 -15.71 15.93 -14.68
C ILE A 51 -15.64 14.68 -15.59
N SER A 52 -16.33 14.67 -16.72
CA SER A 52 -16.27 13.57 -17.69
C SER A 52 -14.86 13.37 -18.28
N PHE A 53 -14.18 14.47 -18.60
CA PHE A 53 -12.81 14.44 -19.11
C PHE A 53 -11.82 13.99 -18.02
N VAL A 54 -11.94 14.54 -16.81
CA VAL A 54 -11.13 14.11 -15.66
C VAL A 54 -11.31 12.61 -15.41
N LYS A 55 -12.55 12.11 -15.38
CA LYS A 55 -12.82 10.67 -15.27
C LYS A 55 -12.15 9.86 -16.37
N SER A 56 -12.13 10.37 -17.60
CA SER A 56 -11.46 9.69 -18.72
C SER A 56 -9.94 9.64 -18.54
N CYS A 57 -9.33 10.69 -18.01
CA CYS A 57 -7.90 10.72 -17.68
C CYS A 57 -7.55 9.74 -16.55
N ILE A 58 -8.39 9.67 -15.51
CA ILE A 58 -8.20 8.72 -14.40
C ILE A 58 -8.38 7.28 -14.88
N ALA A 59 -9.43 6.98 -15.64
CA ALA A 59 -9.67 5.66 -16.22
C ALA A 59 -8.53 5.21 -17.13
N PHE A 60 -7.91 6.12 -17.88
CA PHE A 60 -6.70 5.84 -18.65
C PHE A 60 -5.55 5.37 -17.75
N GLY A 61 -5.35 6.01 -16.59
CA GLY A 61 -4.40 5.56 -15.57
C GLY A 61 -4.73 4.16 -15.04
N GLU A 62 -5.97 3.94 -14.60
CA GLU A 62 -6.45 2.66 -14.04
C GLU A 62 -6.20 1.46 -14.96
N VAL A 63 -6.33 1.63 -16.29
CA VAL A 63 -6.10 0.54 -17.25
C VAL A 63 -4.64 0.43 -17.71
N THR A 64 -3.78 1.39 -17.40
CA THR A 64 -2.38 1.43 -17.86
C THR A 64 -1.41 1.02 -16.77
N ILE A 65 -1.62 1.51 -15.55
CA ILE A 65 -0.77 1.24 -14.38
C ILE A 65 -0.55 -0.26 -14.11
N PRO A 66 -1.56 -1.17 -14.22
CA PRO A 66 -1.36 -2.60 -14.01
C PRO A 66 -0.30 -3.24 -14.92
N SER A 67 0.02 -2.60 -16.05
CA SER A 67 0.99 -3.09 -17.04
C SER A 67 2.41 -2.53 -16.85
N VAL A 68 2.64 -1.69 -15.85
CA VAL A 68 3.95 -1.16 -15.46
C VAL A 68 4.69 -2.25 -14.66
N PRO A 69 5.90 -2.67 -15.06
CA PRO A 69 6.58 -3.81 -14.45
C PRO A 69 7.28 -3.48 -13.11
N SER A 70 7.71 -2.24 -12.92
CA SER A 70 8.35 -1.80 -11.68
C SER A 70 7.27 -1.59 -10.61
N TRP A 71 7.27 -2.41 -9.56
CA TRP A 71 6.29 -2.28 -8.47
C TRP A 71 6.39 -0.93 -7.75
N VAL A 72 7.60 -0.36 -7.63
CA VAL A 72 7.80 0.97 -7.01
C VAL A 72 7.10 2.02 -7.86
N ASN A 73 7.32 1.98 -9.17
CA ASN A 73 6.71 2.95 -10.09
C ASN A 73 5.21 2.72 -10.17
N GLN A 74 4.77 1.46 -10.19
CA GLN A 74 3.36 1.10 -10.18
C GLN A 74 2.65 1.63 -8.92
N LEU A 75 3.24 1.44 -7.73
CA LEU A 75 2.72 1.98 -6.48
C LEU A 75 2.65 3.51 -6.50
N ASN A 76 3.74 4.17 -6.90
CA ASN A 76 3.79 5.64 -7.00
C ASN A 76 2.71 6.17 -7.94
N LEU A 77 2.54 5.53 -9.10
CA LEU A 77 1.52 5.91 -10.07
C LEU A 77 0.10 5.70 -9.54
N TYR A 78 -0.16 4.62 -8.79
CA TYR A 78 -1.45 4.44 -8.12
C TYR A 78 -1.74 5.56 -7.11
N LEU A 79 -0.76 5.89 -6.27
CA LEU A 79 -0.90 6.96 -5.26
C LEU A 79 -1.09 8.34 -5.90
N GLU A 80 -0.26 8.70 -6.88
CA GLU A 80 -0.37 9.97 -7.60
C GLU A 80 -1.72 10.07 -8.33
N THR A 81 -2.15 9.02 -9.00
CA THR A 81 -3.44 9.02 -9.72
C THR A 81 -4.61 9.08 -8.74
N ALA A 82 -4.50 8.44 -7.56
CA ALA A 82 -5.51 8.51 -6.51
C ALA A 82 -5.63 9.93 -5.93
N GLU A 83 -4.52 10.65 -5.79
CA GLU A 83 -4.50 12.06 -5.39
C GLU A 83 -5.23 12.92 -6.42
N VAL A 84 -4.91 12.76 -7.70
CA VAL A 84 -5.56 13.51 -8.79
C VAL A 84 -7.05 13.20 -8.85
N ALA A 85 -7.45 11.94 -8.66
CA ALA A 85 -8.86 11.55 -8.57
C ALA A 85 -9.56 12.26 -7.41
N LEU A 86 -8.93 12.33 -6.23
CA LEU A 86 -9.49 13.00 -5.06
C LEU A 86 -9.62 14.52 -5.28
N LEU A 87 -8.60 15.17 -5.87
CA LEU A 87 -8.66 16.58 -6.26
C LEU A 87 -9.82 16.87 -7.22
N GLY A 88 -10.15 15.92 -8.11
CA GLY A 88 -11.29 15.98 -9.00
C GLY A 88 -12.64 15.62 -8.37
N GLY A 89 -12.69 15.32 -7.07
CA GLY A 89 -13.89 14.88 -6.36
C GLY A 89 -14.34 13.45 -6.71
N LEU A 90 -13.48 12.64 -7.32
CA LEU A 90 -13.74 11.28 -7.76
C LEU A 90 -13.38 10.25 -6.68
N VAL A 91 -14.06 10.34 -5.54
CA VAL A 91 -13.75 9.55 -4.33
C VAL A 91 -13.71 8.05 -4.62
N SER A 92 -14.68 7.51 -5.38
CA SER A 92 -14.73 6.08 -5.70
C SER A 92 -13.54 5.59 -6.53
N HIS A 93 -13.01 6.45 -7.41
CA HIS A 93 -11.81 6.12 -8.19
C HIS A 93 -10.56 6.19 -7.31
N SER A 94 -10.49 7.20 -6.41
CA SER A 94 -9.41 7.30 -5.43
C SER A 94 -9.34 6.04 -4.56
N ASP A 95 -10.47 5.60 -4.01
CA ASP A 95 -10.56 4.38 -3.19
C ASP A 95 -10.12 3.14 -3.99
N GLY A 96 -10.61 2.94 -5.22
CA GLY A 96 -10.21 1.80 -6.06
C GLY A 96 -8.73 1.79 -6.45
N LEU A 97 -8.13 2.97 -6.65
CA LEU A 97 -6.69 3.12 -6.92
C LEU A 97 -5.85 2.80 -5.67
N LEU A 98 -6.32 3.18 -4.48
CA LEU A 98 -5.67 2.81 -3.22
C LEU A 98 -5.78 1.31 -2.94
N ASP A 99 -6.93 0.71 -3.20
CA ASP A 99 -7.10 -0.74 -3.11
C ASP A 99 -6.13 -1.46 -4.06
N SER A 100 -5.96 -0.92 -5.27
CA SER A 100 -4.98 -1.44 -6.24
C SER A 100 -3.53 -1.26 -5.76
N ALA A 101 -3.21 -0.12 -5.13
CA ALA A 101 -1.92 0.10 -4.48
C ALA A 101 -1.66 -0.91 -3.36
N ILE A 102 -2.66 -1.16 -2.51
CA ILE A 102 -2.59 -2.15 -1.43
C ILE A 102 -2.38 -3.57 -1.99
N ILE A 103 -3.12 -3.94 -3.04
CA ILE A 103 -2.94 -5.23 -3.71
C ILE A 103 -1.53 -5.34 -4.31
N CYS A 104 -1.02 -4.28 -4.93
CA CYS A 104 0.36 -4.21 -5.43
C CYS A 104 1.37 -4.47 -4.30
N LEU A 105 1.12 -3.95 -3.09
CA LEU A 105 1.96 -4.21 -1.91
C LEU A 105 1.88 -5.66 -1.42
N GLN A 106 0.70 -6.26 -1.47
CA GLN A 106 0.47 -7.63 -0.98
C GLN A 106 0.93 -8.71 -1.97
N THR A 107 0.92 -8.41 -3.26
CA THR A 107 1.32 -9.33 -4.33
C THR A 107 2.81 -9.30 -4.65
N LEU A 108 3.57 -8.42 -3.99
CA LEU A 108 5.02 -8.45 -3.96
C LEU A 108 5.48 -9.81 -3.41
N ASN A 109 5.81 -10.72 -4.33
CA ASN A 109 6.53 -11.92 -3.99
C ASN A 109 7.87 -11.47 -3.41
N LEU A 110 8.09 -11.81 -2.14
CA LEU A 110 9.30 -11.49 -1.37
C LEU A 110 10.60 -12.06 -1.97
N LEU A 111 10.53 -12.69 -3.15
CA LEU A 111 11.62 -13.16 -3.99
C LEU A 111 12.34 -12.03 -4.75
N ASP A 112 11.71 -10.85 -4.89
CA ASP A 112 12.35 -9.68 -5.52
C ASP A 112 13.17 -8.82 -4.52
N GLY A 113 13.24 -9.25 -3.25
CA GLY A 113 14.11 -8.62 -2.26
C GLY A 113 15.57 -8.78 -2.66
N ASN A 114 16.24 -7.66 -3.00
CA ASN A 114 17.69 -7.65 -3.11
C ASN A 114 18.27 -8.06 -1.74
N PRO A 115 19.01 -9.19 -1.63
CA PRO A 115 19.60 -9.62 -0.36
C PRO A 115 20.48 -8.55 0.29
N GLY A 116 20.99 -7.59 -0.49
CA GLY A 116 21.77 -6.45 -0.01
C GLY A 116 20.96 -5.27 0.55
N GLN A 117 19.63 -5.26 0.45
CA GLN A 117 18.78 -4.16 0.94
C GLN A 117 17.89 -4.54 2.13
N GLY A 118 17.78 -5.84 2.45
CA GLY A 118 16.99 -6.33 3.58
C GLY A 118 15.49 -6.45 3.28
N VAL A 119 14.81 -7.32 4.03
CA VAL A 119 13.38 -7.64 3.84
C VAL A 119 12.46 -6.45 4.14
N THR A 120 12.93 -5.50 4.96
CA THR A 120 12.14 -4.35 5.40
C THR A 120 12.24 -3.16 4.45
N TYR A 121 13.11 -3.21 3.44
CA TYR A 121 13.30 -2.12 2.48
C TYR A 121 11.98 -1.67 1.86
N ILE A 122 11.20 -2.63 1.36
CA ILE A 122 9.94 -2.33 0.65
C ILE A 122 8.92 -1.68 1.60
N PRO A 123 8.53 -2.30 2.75
CA PRO A 123 7.68 -1.63 3.73
C PRO A 123 8.17 -0.24 4.15
N ARG A 124 9.49 -0.06 4.34
CA ARG A 124 10.07 1.24 4.73
C ARG A 124 9.97 2.29 3.62
N SER A 125 10.17 1.91 2.37
CA SER A 125 9.94 2.81 1.22
C SER A 125 8.48 3.26 1.15
N VAL A 126 7.54 2.35 1.40
CA VAL A 126 6.10 2.68 1.41
C VAL A 126 5.76 3.63 2.55
N LEU A 127 6.30 3.39 3.75
CA LEU A 127 6.13 4.31 4.89
C LEU A 127 6.67 5.71 4.58
N ALA A 128 7.87 5.79 3.99
CA ALA A 128 8.45 7.07 3.58
C ALA A 128 7.57 7.80 2.54
N LEU A 129 6.91 7.05 1.65
CA LEU A 129 5.93 7.61 0.72
C LEU A 129 4.65 8.08 1.43
N LEU A 130 4.17 7.37 2.45
CA LEU A 130 3.00 7.82 3.22
C LEU A 130 3.26 9.16 3.92
N ASP A 131 4.47 9.39 4.43
CA ASP A 131 4.82 10.63 5.10
C ASP A 131 4.91 11.83 4.14
N SER A 132 5.17 11.59 2.85
CA SER A 132 5.17 12.66 1.84
C SER A 132 3.79 13.07 1.34
N HIS A 133 2.75 12.27 1.59
CA HIS A 133 1.40 12.50 1.04
C HIS A 133 0.42 13.03 2.09
N SER A 134 0.45 14.36 2.30
CA SER A 134 -0.44 15.06 3.25
C SER A 134 -1.92 15.10 2.83
N TRP A 135 -2.23 14.72 1.60
CA TRP A 135 -3.60 14.68 1.05
C TRP A 135 -4.40 13.46 1.54
N MET A 136 -3.74 12.41 2.03
CA MET A 136 -4.41 11.17 2.43
C MET A 136 -5.22 11.38 3.71
N SER A 137 -6.49 10.97 3.69
CA SER A 137 -7.31 10.97 4.89
C SER A 137 -6.78 9.98 5.94
N SER A 138 -7.08 10.19 7.22
CA SER A 138 -6.69 9.29 8.30
C SER A 138 -7.16 7.85 8.03
N ARG A 139 -8.36 7.66 7.48
CA ARG A 139 -8.87 6.34 7.09
C ARG A 139 -8.01 5.67 6.02
N MET A 140 -7.64 6.40 4.96
CA MET A 140 -6.79 5.85 3.90
C MET A 140 -5.41 5.46 4.43
N ARG A 141 -4.81 6.31 5.28
CA ARG A 141 -3.54 6.01 5.95
C ARG A 141 -3.65 4.75 6.80
N THR A 142 -4.73 4.59 7.56
CA THR A 142 -5.00 3.38 8.35
C THR A 142 -5.06 2.14 7.46
N ASN A 143 -5.73 2.18 6.30
CA ASN A 143 -5.80 1.03 5.40
C ASN A 143 -4.42 0.61 4.88
N VAL A 144 -3.57 1.56 4.47
CA VAL A 144 -2.22 1.23 3.99
C VAL A 144 -1.34 0.71 5.13
N LEU A 145 -1.40 1.32 6.32
CA LEU A 145 -0.67 0.85 7.49
C LEU A 145 -1.09 -0.58 7.89
N SER A 146 -2.40 -0.87 7.88
CA SER A 146 -2.93 -2.22 8.08
C SER A 146 -2.44 -3.21 7.02
N ALA A 147 -2.36 -2.81 5.75
CA ALA A 147 -1.78 -3.65 4.71
C ALA A 147 -0.29 -3.96 4.97
N ILE A 148 0.48 -2.99 5.46
CA ILE A 148 1.88 -3.19 5.85
C ILE A 148 1.99 -4.15 7.05
N VAL A 149 1.09 -4.07 8.04
CA VAL A 149 1.04 -5.04 9.17
C VAL A 149 0.79 -6.46 8.65
N ASN A 150 -0.16 -6.65 7.74
CA ASN A 150 -0.43 -7.97 7.15
C ASN A 150 0.75 -8.48 6.31
N LEU A 151 1.43 -7.59 5.59
CA LEU A 151 2.66 -7.92 4.88
C LEU A 151 3.73 -8.38 5.86
N ALA A 152 3.99 -7.62 6.93
CA ALA A 152 4.97 -7.95 7.96
C ALA A 152 4.67 -9.30 8.64
N ALA A 153 3.41 -9.60 8.93
CA ALA A 153 3.00 -10.90 9.46
C ALA A 153 3.17 -12.04 8.44
N THR A 154 2.96 -11.76 7.15
CA THR A 154 3.21 -12.76 6.10
C THR A 154 4.69 -13.06 5.97
N VAL A 155 5.56 -12.04 6.02
CA VAL A 155 7.02 -12.24 5.96
C VAL A 155 7.59 -12.86 7.24
N SER A 156 6.87 -12.79 8.37
CA SER A 156 7.26 -13.45 9.62
C SER A 156 6.94 -14.94 9.64
N GLN A 157 6.14 -15.46 8.70
CA GLN A 157 5.76 -16.87 8.69
C GLN A 157 6.97 -17.77 8.44
N PHE A 158 7.16 -18.76 9.32
CA PHE A 158 8.18 -19.81 9.21
C PHE A 158 8.11 -20.64 7.92
N LYS A 159 6.93 -20.70 7.30
CA LYS A 159 6.64 -21.50 6.13
C LYS A 159 5.67 -20.74 5.24
N LEU A 160 6.18 -20.05 4.22
CA LEU A 160 5.35 -19.26 3.31
C LEU A 160 4.34 -20.15 2.57
N PRO A 161 3.08 -19.77 2.37
CA PRO A 161 2.10 -20.61 1.68
C PRO A 161 2.56 -21.07 0.29
N TYR A 162 3.39 -20.26 -0.38
CA TYR A 162 4.00 -20.57 -1.67
C TYR A 162 5.48 -20.93 -1.49
N HIS A 163 5.84 -22.16 -1.87
CA HIS A 163 7.23 -22.58 -2.01
C HIS A 163 7.50 -22.91 -3.48
N ALA A 164 8.61 -22.43 -4.03
CA ALA A 164 9.14 -23.01 -5.24
C ALA A 164 9.57 -24.46 -4.90
N ASN A 165 8.83 -25.46 -5.36
CA ASN A 165 9.17 -26.89 -5.21
C ASN A 165 10.42 -27.30 -6.04
N HIS A 166 11.31 -26.36 -6.34
CA HIS A 166 12.54 -26.57 -7.10
C HIS A 166 13.73 -26.49 -6.16
N GLU A 167 14.51 -27.58 -6.05
CA GLU A 167 15.73 -27.72 -5.25
C GLU A 167 16.78 -26.61 -5.46
N LYS A 168 16.68 -25.82 -6.53
CA LYS A 168 17.60 -24.74 -6.88
C LYS A 168 17.15 -23.34 -6.44
N ILE A 169 15.89 -23.14 -6.07
CA ILE A 169 15.35 -21.84 -5.66
C ILE A 169 15.04 -21.93 -4.17
N ARG A 170 15.93 -21.41 -3.33
CA ARG A 170 15.72 -21.32 -1.88
C ARG A 170 14.68 -20.22 -1.61
N GLY A 171 13.60 -20.56 -0.92
CA GLY A 171 12.63 -19.57 -0.43
C GLY A 171 13.21 -18.74 0.72
N ASN A 172 12.48 -17.70 1.13
CA ASN A 172 12.91 -16.80 2.20
C ASN A 172 13.03 -17.51 3.56
N ASP A 173 12.26 -18.58 3.74
CA ASP A 173 12.34 -19.57 4.82
C ASP A 173 13.72 -20.26 4.93
N HIS A 174 14.52 -20.26 3.86
CA HIS A 174 15.88 -20.81 3.83
C HIS A 174 16.99 -19.75 3.68
N LEU A 175 16.66 -18.55 3.17
CA LEU A 175 17.63 -17.48 2.90
C LEU A 175 17.86 -16.56 4.11
N PHE A 176 16.83 -16.30 4.92
CA PHE A 176 16.90 -15.35 6.04
C PHE A 176 16.66 -15.99 7.40
N PHE A 177 16.09 -17.20 7.40
CA PHE A 177 15.72 -17.88 8.63
C PHE A 177 16.96 -18.36 9.41
N GLY A 178 17.14 -17.81 10.62
CA GLY A 178 18.32 -18.04 11.47
C GLY A 178 19.26 -16.82 11.59
N ASP A 179 19.05 -15.76 10.82
CA ASP A 179 19.77 -14.50 10.98
C ASP A 179 19.06 -13.61 12.03
N PRO A 180 19.70 -13.31 13.19
CA PRO A 180 19.10 -12.45 14.20
C PRO A 180 18.82 -11.03 13.70
N THR A 181 19.53 -10.54 12.68
CA THR A 181 19.30 -9.22 12.09
C THR A 181 17.97 -9.15 11.33
N TYR A 182 17.55 -10.24 10.69
CA TYR A 182 16.25 -10.34 10.01
C TYR A 182 15.07 -10.14 10.97
N LEU A 183 15.08 -10.88 12.08
CA LEU A 183 14.04 -10.78 13.10
C LEU A 183 14.04 -9.40 13.74
N GLN A 184 15.21 -8.84 14.04
CA GLN A 184 15.32 -7.52 14.64
C GLN A 184 14.80 -6.41 13.72
N GLU A 185 15.10 -6.48 12.42
CA GLU A 185 14.57 -5.53 11.44
C GLU A 185 13.05 -5.61 11.34
N LEU A 186 12.50 -6.83 11.30
CA LEU A 186 11.06 -7.06 11.20
C LEU A 186 10.31 -6.60 12.46
N LEU A 187 10.86 -6.86 13.64
CA LEU A 187 10.33 -6.34 14.90
C LEU A 187 10.36 -4.81 14.92
N SER A 188 11.48 -4.19 14.51
CA SER A 188 11.61 -2.73 14.41
C SER A 188 10.59 -2.12 13.45
N LEU A 189 10.40 -2.74 12.28
CA LEU A 189 9.41 -2.30 11.29
C LEU A 189 8.00 -2.40 11.86
N SER A 190 7.62 -3.57 12.38
CA SER A 190 6.28 -3.80 12.92
C SER A 190 5.95 -2.83 14.05
N ALA A 191 6.89 -2.59 14.96
CA ALA A 191 6.71 -1.62 16.04
C ALA A 191 6.48 -0.20 15.51
N PHE A 192 7.29 0.22 14.53
CA PHE A 192 7.14 1.53 13.90
C PHE A 192 5.80 1.69 13.17
N VAL A 193 5.36 0.68 12.42
CA VAL A 193 4.08 0.71 11.68
C VAL A 193 2.90 0.78 12.66
N LEU A 194 2.95 0.03 13.75
CA LEU A 194 1.90 0.02 14.77
C LEU A 194 1.83 1.36 15.49
N GLN A 195 2.96 1.97 15.83
CA GLN A 195 2.98 3.32 16.41
C GLN A 195 2.34 4.33 15.45
N ASN A 196 2.71 4.31 14.16
CA ASN A 196 2.11 5.19 13.16
C ASN A 196 0.59 4.97 13.01
N LEU A 197 0.14 3.72 13.13
CA LEU A 197 -1.27 3.36 13.09
C LEU A 197 -2.03 3.94 14.30
N VAL A 198 -1.49 3.76 15.51
CA VAL A 198 -2.02 4.32 16.75
C VAL A 198 -2.11 5.84 16.65
N ASP A 199 -1.01 6.49 16.28
CA ASP A 199 -0.91 7.95 16.19
C ASP A 199 -1.92 8.52 15.19
N ASN A 200 -2.00 7.91 14.01
CA ASN A 200 -2.95 8.31 12.96
C ASN A 200 -4.42 8.15 13.41
N ILE A 201 -4.75 7.07 14.13
CA ILE A 201 -6.09 6.86 14.67
C ILE A 201 -6.39 7.88 15.78
N MET A 202 -5.45 8.13 16.69
CA MET A 202 -5.66 9.05 17.82
C MET A 202 -5.81 10.51 17.38
N GLN A 203 -5.18 10.88 16.25
CA GLN A 203 -5.31 12.21 15.65
C GLN A 203 -6.64 12.44 14.94
N GLU A 204 -7.43 11.41 14.62
CA GLU A 204 -8.73 11.54 13.94
C GLU A 204 -9.73 12.30 14.82
N PRO A 205 -10.22 13.50 14.43
CA PRO A 205 -11.10 14.33 15.26
C PRO A 205 -12.47 13.70 15.51
N SER A 206 -13.01 12.93 14.55
CA SER A 206 -14.32 12.32 14.68
C SER A 206 -14.25 11.06 15.53
N ARG A 207 -14.91 11.07 16.69
CA ARG A 207 -14.96 9.90 17.61
C ARG A 207 -15.53 8.65 16.95
N VAL A 208 -16.52 8.81 16.08
CA VAL A 208 -17.16 7.68 15.37
C VAL A 208 -16.20 7.08 14.34
N VAL A 209 -15.53 7.95 13.56
CA VAL A 209 -14.54 7.52 12.55
C VAL A 209 -13.34 6.87 13.24
N ARG A 210 -12.83 7.48 14.31
CA ARG A 210 -11.78 6.94 15.16
C ARG A 210 -12.13 5.54 15.68
N GLY A 211 -13.33 5.35 16.25
CA GLY A 211 -13.76 4.05 16.75
C GLY A 211 -13.87 2.99 15.65
N THR A 212 -14.31 3.40 14.46
CA THR A 212 -14.37 2.52 13.29
C THR A 212 -12.98 2.09 12.84
N MET A 213 -12.06 3.06 12.68
CA MET A 213 -10.67 2.80 12.28
C MET A 213 -9.93 1.93 13.32
N ALA A 214 -10.16 2.18 14.61
CA ALA A 214 -9.61 1.35 15.68
C ALA A 214 -10.09 -0.10 15.57
N LEU A 215 -11.38 -0.32 15.33
CA LEU A 215 -11.93 -1.67 15.15
C LEU A 215 -11.37 -2.36 13.89
N GLU A 216 -11.27 -1.65 12.77
CA GLU A 216 -10.68 -2.14 11.52
C GLU A 216 -9.21 -2.54 11.72
N ALA A 217 -8.42 -1.66 12.37
CA ALA A 217 -7.04 -1.94 12.75
C ALA A 217 -6.92 -3.16 13.67
N CYS A 218 -7.79 -3.27 14.68
CA CYS A 218 -7.80 -4.41 15.58
C CYS A 218 -8.11 -5.72 14.87
N ASN A 219 -9.08 -5.72 13.95
CA ASN A 219 -9.42 -6.89 13.15
C ASN A 219 -8.27 -7.28 12.22
N CYS A 220 -7.57 -6.30 11.63
CA CYS A 220 -6.39 -6.54 10.82
C CYS A 220 -5.29 -7.22 11.62
N ILE A 221 -4.97 -6.68 12.80
CA ILE A 221 -3.98 -7.26 13.70
C ILE A 221 -4.39 -8.68 14.16
N ALA A 222 -5.64 -8.87 14.56
CA ALA A 222 -6.13 -10.19 14.95
C ALA A 222 -6.01 -11.22 13.81
N SER A 223 -6.28 -10.79 12.58
CA SER A 223 -6.15 -11.64 11.39
C SER A 223 -4.69 -11.99 11.07
N SER A 224 -3.76 -11.07 11.34
CA SER A 224 -2.33 -11.30 11.14
C SER A 224 -1.80 -12.41 12.06
N PHE A 225 -2.40 -12.60 13.25
CA PHE A 225 -2.10 -13.72 14.14
C PHE A 225 -2.69 -15.07 13.70
N ASN A 226 -3.84 -15.09 13.02
CA ASN A 226 -4.42 -16.34 12.49
C ASN A 226 -3.57 -16.96 11.38
N CYS A 227 -2.76 -16.15 10.70
CA CYS A 227 -1.75 -16.58 9.76
C CYS A 227 -0.60 -17.40 10.40
N LEU A 228 -0.49 -17.45 11.74
CA LEU A 228 0.52 -18.22 12.49
C LEU A 228 0.01 -19.60 12.96
N GLY A 229 -1.21 -19.99 12.55
CA GLY A 229 -2.04 -21.10 13.06
C GLY A 229 -1.35 -22.39 13.54
N PRO A 230 -0.94 -23.34 12.70
CA PRO A 230 -0.76 -24.72 13.16
C PRO A 230 0.56 -25.02 13.90
N PHE A 231 1.29 -24.02 14.41
CA PHE A 231 2.62 -24.23 15.00
C PHE A 231 2.80 -23.80 16.46
N LYS A 232 1.71 -23.42 17.16
CA LYS A 232 1.74 -23.15 18.61
C LYS A 232 2.33 -24.28 19.48
N GLU A 233 2.38 -25.53 18.98
CA GLU A 233 2.89 -26.69 19.73
C GLU A 233 4.40 -26.98 19.56
N LYS A 234 5.15 -26.24 18.74
CA LYS A 234 6.61 -26.45 18.55
C LYS A 234 7.50 -25.29 19.00
N LEU A 235 6.93 -24.24 19.56
CA LEU A 235 7.61 -23.02 19.98
C LEU A 235 7.95 -23.05 21.48
N GLU A 236 8.85 -23.95 21.88
CA GLU A 236 9.48 -23.87 23.22
C GLU A 236 10.75 -23.02 23.22
N PHE A 237 11.10 -22.33 22.13
CA PHE A 237 12.42 -21.68 22.01
C PHE A 237 12.52 -20.28 21.41
N TYR A 238 11.43 -19.57 21.09
CA TYR A 238 11.56 -18.22 20.51
C TYR A 238 10.53 -17.20 21.01
N ASP A 239 11.05 -15.98 21.18
CA ASP A 239 10.46 -14.69 21.62
C ASP A 239 9.27 -14.16 20.80
N GLU A 240 8.46 -15.02 20.16
CA GLU A 240 7.19 -14.60 19.56
C GLU A 240 6.17 -14.16 20.62
N ALA A 241 6.28 -14.69 21.84
CA ALA A 241 5.48 -14.28 22.99
C ALA A 241 5.66 -12.79 23.33
N ILE A 242 6.87 -12.23 23.15
CA ILE A 242 7.15 -10.81 23.45
C ILE A 242 6.54 -9.89 22.38
N PHE A 243 6.61 -10.27 21.11
CA PHE A 243 5.98 -9.50 20.02
C PHE A 243 4.45 -9.50 20.14
N LEU A 244 3.88 -10.65 20.51
CA LEU A 244 2.46 -10.83 20.79
C LEU A 244 2.01 -10.05 22.03
N GLU A 245 2.72 -10.15 23.15
CA GLU A 245 2.42 -9.39 24.39
C GLU A 245 2.49 -7.89 24.14
N TRP A 246 3.55 -7.40 23.47
CA TRP A 246 3.73 -5.98 23.16
C TRP A 246 2.60 -5.43 22.28
N MET A 247 2.19 -6.18 21.24
CA MET A 247 1.07 -5.79 20.38
C MET A 247 -0.25 -5.78 21.16
N THR A 248 -0.52 -6.76 22.02
CA THR A 248 -1.73 -6.75 22.84
C THR A 248 -1.78 -5.61 23.85
N ASP A 249 -0.65 -5.26 24.47
CA ASP A 249 -0.56 -4.14 25.42
C ASP A 249 -0.80 -2.78 24.75
N GLU A 250 -0.21 -2.54 23.57
CA GLU A 250 -0.48 -1.35 22.74
C GLU A 250 -1.95 -1.27 22.32
N MET A 251 -2.55 -2.38 21.90
CA MET A 251 -3.96 -2.45 21.53
C MET A 251 -4.90 -2.21 22.72
N LEU A 252 -4.57 -2.73 23.90
CA LEU A 252 -5.31 -2.48 25.15
C LEU A 252 -5.26 -1.01 25.54
N HIS A 253 -4.10 -0.36 25.40
CA HIS A 253 -3.93 1.08 25.61
C HIS A 253 -4.72 1.93 24.61
N MET A 254 -4.82 1.50 23.35
CA MET A 254 -5.64 2.18 22.32
C MET A 254 -7.14 2.12 22.62
N VAL A 255 -7.65 0.97 23.07
CA VAL A 255 -9.09 0.75 23.31
C VAL A 255 -9.51 1.31 24.68
N TYR A 256 -8.60 1.31 25.66
CA TYR A 256 -8.83 1.79 27.02
C TYR A 256 -7.69 2.70 27.51
N PRO A 257 -7.69 3.99 27.14
CA PRO A 257 -6.64 4.95 27.53
C PRO A 257 -6.51 5.18 29.05
N SER A 258 -7.45 4.64 29.85
CA SER A 258 -7.57 4.87 31.30
C SER A 258 -7.24 3.65 32.15
N PHE A 259 -6.82 2.52 31.55
CA PHE A 259 -6.35 1.37 32.32
C PHE A 259 -4.84 1.49 32.57
N HIS A 260 -4.47 2.20 33.63
CA HIS A 260 -3.19 1.93 34.29
C HIS A 260 -3.33 0.61 35.05
N LEU A 261 -2.64 -0.44 34.58
CA LEU A 261 -2.38 -1.61 35.42
C LEU A 261 -1.42 -1.17 36.53
N SER A 262 -1.96 -1.05 37.73
CA SER A 262 -1.23 -0.97 39.00
C SER A 262 -0.54 -2.28 39.34
#